data_AF-A0A2S5T075-F1
#
_entry.id   AF-A0A2S5T075-F1
#
_cell.length_a   1.000
_cell.length_b   1.000
_cell.length_c   1.000
_cell.angle_alpha   90.00
_cell.angle_beta   90.00
_cell.angle_gamma   90.00
#
_symmetry.space_group_name_H-M   'P 1'
#
loop_
_entity.id
_entity.type
_entity.pdbx_description
1 polymer ?
#
loop_
_entity_poly.entity_id
_entity_poly.type
_entity_poly.pdbx_seq_one_letter_code
_entity_poly.pdbx_strand_id
1 'polypeptide(L)'
;MSHPWLPRLPALHRRRLSWALAASLVLPWIVGALVKTTMQAGLHEDPQRAAGFVDILVIAITVALVLAVVTTAVGCWVVAVMKGPMQRADACPVDPEQQKEGR
;
A
#
# COMPACT_ATOMS: atom_id res chain seq x y z
N MET A 1 -22.02 19.40 2.85
CA MET A 1 -21.79 19.18 1.40
C MET A 1 -20.53 18.34 1.24
N SER A 2 -20.69 17.02 1.05
CA SER A 2 -19.58 16.05 0.97
C SER A 2 -19.45 15.54 -0.47
N HIS A 3 -18.29 15.75 -1.09
CA HIS A 3 -18.00 15.40 -2.49
C HIS A 3 -18.26 13.89 -2.76
N PRO A 4 -19.16 13.53 -3.71
CA PRO A 4 -19.61 12.14 -3.93
C PRO A 4 -18.66 11.28 -4.78
N TRP A 5 -17.52 11.80 -5.21
CA TRP A 5 -16.64 11.15 -6.19
C TRP A 5 -15.46 10.37 -5.58
N LEU A 6 -15.37 10.29 -4.25
CA LEU A 6 -14.35 9.46 -3.61
C LEU A 6 -14.89 8.03 -3.47
N PRO A 7 -14.40 7.04 -4.27
CA PRO A 7 -14.69 5.65 -4.05
C PRO A 7 -14.29 5.32 -2.62
N ARG A 8 -15.28 5.01 -1.79
CA ARG A 8 -15.05 4.63 -0.40
C ARG A 8 -14.36 3.28 -0.40
N LEU A 9 -13.04 3.29 -0.45
CA LEU A 9 -12.23 2.11 -0.19
C LEU A 9 -12.67 1.54 1.17
N PRO A 10 -12.97 0.24 1.29
CA PRO A 10 -13.36 -0.35 2.56
C PRO A 10 -12.31 -0.02 3.62
N ALA A 11 -12.74 0.36 4.82
CA ALA A 11 -11.86 0.93 5.86
C ALA A 11 -10.63 0.06 6.17
N LEU A 12 -10.76 -1.26 6.01
CA LEU A 12 -9.68 -2.24 6.09
C LEU A 12 -8.59 -2.04 5.02
N HIS A 13 -8.96 -1.77 3.77
CA HIS A 13 -8.01 -1.53 2.68
C HIS A 13 -7.25 -0.22 2.89
N ARG A 14 -7.94 0.82 3.35
CA ARG A 14 -7.34 2.12 3.65
C ARG A 14 -6.33 2.05 4.79
N ARG A 15 -6.63 1.28 5.84
CA ARG A 15 -5.69 0.98 6.95
C ARG A 15 -4.47 0.19 6.48
N ARG A 16 -4.66 -0.81 5.62
CA ARG A 16 -3.54 -1.61 5.07
C ARG A 16 -2.65 -0.76 4.17
N LEU A 17 -3.24 0.10 3.35
CA LEU A 17 -2.49 0.99 2.48
C LEU A 17 -1.69 2.02 3.30
N SER A 18 -2.28 2.61 4.35
CA SER A 18 -1.53 3.50 5.25
C SER A 18 -0.40 2.78 5.98
N TRP A 19 -0.62 1.53 6.39
CA TRP A 19 0.43 0.71 7.02
C TRP A 19 1.54 0.34 6.04
N ALA A 20 1.21 0.00 4.79
CA ALA A 20 2.19 -0.27 3.75
C ALA A 20 3.02 0.98 3.43
N LEU A 21 2.38 2.15 3.38
CA LEU A 21 3.04 3.42 3.14
C LEU A 21 3.96 3.80 4.32
N ALA A 22 3.48 3.65 5.56
CA ALA A 22 4.32 3.83 6.75
C ALA A 22 5.51 2.84 6.76
N ALA A 23 5.27 1.56 6.46
CA ALA A 23 6.31 0.55 6.39
C ALA A 23 7.33 0.87 5.29
N SER A 24 6.91 1.38 4.12
CA SER A 24 7.81 1.75 3.03
C SER A 24 8.77 2.90 3.36
N LEU A 25 8.42 3.79 4.29
CA LEU A 25 9.33 4.83 4.77
C LEU A 25 10.19 4.35 5.94
N VAL A 26 9.59 3.58 6.85
CA VAL A 26 10.26 3.17 8.10
C VAL A 26 11.27 2.05 7.85
N LEU A 27 10.99 1.08 6.97
CA LEU A 27 11.90 -0.04 6.70
C LEU A 27 13.26 0.40 6.15
N PRO A 28 13.32 1.20 5.06
CA PRO A 28 14.61 1.59 4.48
C PRO A 28 15.44 2.40 5.45
N TRP A 29 14.79 3.24 6.27
CA TRP A 29 15.48 4.06 7.25
C TRP A 29 16.09 3.22 8.38
N ILE A 30 15.35 2.25 8.92
CA ILE A 30 15.87 1.32 9.95
C ILE A 30 17.03 0.50 9.38
N VAL A 31 16.88 -0.03 8.16
CA VAL A 31 17.94 -0.80 7.51
C VAL A 31 19.18 0.07 7.26
N GLY A 32 19.02 1.30 6.78
CA GLY A 32 20.11 2.26 6.58
C GLY A 32 20.85 2.59 7.89
N ALA A 33 20.11 2.80 8.97
CA ALA A 33 20.67 3.06 10.29
C ALA A 33 21.46 1.85 10.82
N LEU A 34 20.91 0.63 10.69
CA LEU A 34 21.60 -0.60 11.09
C LEU A 34 22.87 -0.83 10.27
N VAL A 35 22.82 -0.66 8.95
CA VAL A 35 24.01 -0.80 8.09
C VAL A 35 25.08 0.23 8.47
N LYS A 36 24.68 1.47 8.78
CA LYS A 36 25.62 2.49 9.27
C LYS A 36 26.29 2.11 10.59
N THR A 37 25.62 1.40 11.50
CA THR A 37 26.29 0.91 12.72
C THR A 37 27.39 -0.11 12.46
N THR A 38 27.31 -0.86 11.34
CA THR A 38 28.33 -1.85 10.96
C THR A 38 29.53 -1.24 10.22
N MET A 39 29.40 0.00 9.71
CA MET A 39 30.44 0.72 8.97
C MET A 39 31.21 1.70 9.87
N GLN A 40 31.66 1.23 11.04
CA GLN A 40 32.38 2.05 12.01
C GLN A 40 33.77 2.46 11.50
N ALA A 41 34.13 3.74 11.69
CA ALA A 41 35.44 4.28 11.34
C ALA A 41 36.53 3.58 12.16
N GLY A 42 37.38 2.81 11.48
CA GLY A 42 38.43 1.97 12.09
C GLY A 42 38.61 0.61 11.41
N LEU A 43 37.63 0.14 10.62
CA LEU A 43 37.68 -1.18 9.95
C LEU A 43 37.85 -1.10 8.41
N HIS A 44 37.67 0.06 7.78
CA HIS A 44 37.76 0.28 6.33
C HIS A 44 38.54 1.56 6.01
N GLU A 45 39.28 1.56 4.88
CA GLU A 45 40.13 2.69 4.45
C GLU A 45 39.34 3.97 4.11
N ASP A 46 38.07 3.86 3.68
CA ASP A 46 37.22 5.01 3.26
C ASP A 46 35.78 4.97 3.81
N PRO A 47 35.56 5.21 5.12
CA PRO A 47 34.24 5.12 5.75
C PRO A 47 33.25 6.17 5.23
N GLN A 48 33.72 7.35 4.83
CA GLN A 48 32.88 8.43 4.29
C GLN A 48 32.20 8.02 2.97
N ARG A 49 32.93 7.35 2.08
CA ARG A 49 32.42 6.94 0.77
C ARG A 49 31.40 5.83 0.90
N ALA A 50 31.68 4.85 1.75
CA ALA A 50 30.76 3.75 2.05
C ALA A 50 29.45 4.27 2.68
N ALA A 51 29.53 5.20 3.63
CA ALA A 51 28.36 5.81 4.25
C ALA A 51 27.48 6.57 3.22
N GLY A 52 28.10 7.31 2.31
CA GLY A 52 27.38 8.02 1.23
C GLY A 52 26.66 7.08 0.26
N PHE A 53 27.27 5.93 -0.09
CA PHE A 53 26.62 4.92 -0.92
C PHE A 53 25.40 4.30 -0.23
N VAL A 54 25.49 4.03 1.07
CA VAL A 54 24.34 3.52 1.86
C VAL A 54 23.19 4.52 1.83
N ASP A 55 23.46 5.82 1.97
CA ASP A 55 22.41 6.85 1.91
C ASP A 55 21.73 6.90 0.54
N ILE A 56 22.49 6.84 -0.56
CA ILE A 56 21.93 6.82 -1.92
C ILE A 56 21.04 5.59 -2.11
N LEU A 57 21.48 4.43 -1.65
CA LEU A 57 20.72 3.19 -1.76
C LEU A 57 19.44 3.23 -0.94
N VAL A 58 19.48 3.76 0.28
CA VAL A 58 18.32 3.95 1.15
C VAL A 58 17.29 4.87 0.48
N ILE A 59 17.74 6.00 -0.08
CA ILE A 59 16.85 6.93 -0.80
C ILE A 59 16.23 6.26 -2.02
N ALA A 60 17.03 5.56 -2.84
CA ALA A 60 16.54 4.89 -4.04
C ALA A 60 15.47 3.84 -3.72
N ILE A 61 15.69 3.00 -2.70
CA ILE A 61 14.72 1.99 -2.26
C ILE A 61 13.45 2.67 -1.71
N THR A 62 13.60 3.73 -0.92
CA THR A 62 12.45 4.47 -0.38
C THR A 62 11.56 5.00 -1.50
N VAL A 63 12.17 5.64 -2.51
CA VAL A 63 11.44 6.17 -3.67
C VAL A 63 10.74 5.04 -4.44
N ALA A 64 11.43 3.92 -4.68
CA ALA A 64 10.86 2.77 -5.39
C ALA A 64 9.65 2.17 -4.65
N LEU A 65 9.74 2.01 -3.33
CA LEU A 65 8.63 1.50 -2.51
C LEU A 65 7.44 2.45 -2.49
N VAL A 66 7.68 3.76 -2.35
CA VAL A 66 6.62 4.77 -2.41
C VAL A 66 5.91 4.71 -3.77
N LEU A 67 6.67 4.59 -4.87
CA LEU A 67 6.11 4.45 -6.20
C LEU A 67 5.21 3.22 -6.31
N ALA A 68 5.67 2.07 -5.81
CA ALA A 68 4.90 0.82 -5.83
C ALA A 68 3.58 0.95 -5.06
N VAL A 69 3.57 1.63 -3.91
CA VAL A 69 2.34 1.88 -3.14
C VAL A 69 1.40 2.81 -3.92
N VAL A 70 1.93 3.87 -4.55
CA VAL A 70 1.14 4.77 -5.40
C VAL A 70 0.54 4.03 -6.58
N THR A 71 1.32 3.23 -7.31
CA THR A 71 0.83 2.43 -8.44
C THR A 71 -0.26 1.46 -8.00
N THR A 72 -0.10 0.81 -6.84
CA THR A 72 -1.11 -0.09 -6.29
C THR A 72 -2.38 0.67 -5.93
N ALA A 73 -2.27 1.85 -5.32
CA ALA A 73 -3.41 2.71 -4.98
C ALA A 73 -4.19 3.14 -6.25
N VAL A 74 -3.48 3.50 -7.31
CA VAL A 74 -4.08 3.82 -8.62
C VAL A 74 -4.77 2.60 -9.21
N GLY A 75 -4.16 1.42 -9.18
CA GLY A 75 -4.79 0.18 -9.63
C GLY A 75 -6.09 -0.13 -8.88
N CYS A 76 -6.07 -0.01 -7.56
CA CYS A 76 -7.27 -0.17 -6.73
C CYS A 76 -8.36 0.87 -7.07
N TRP A 77 -7.96 2.11 -7.32
CA TRP A 77 -8.87 3.18 -7.75
C TRP A 77 -9.57 2.83 -9.07
N VAL A 78 -8.81 2.41 -10.07
CA VAL A 78 -9.36 2.01 -11.38
C VAL A 78 -10.36 0.87 -11.23
N VAL A 79 -10.03 -0.16 -10.45
CA VAL A 79 -10.95 -1.27 -10.17
C VAL A 79 -12.23 -0.81 -9.48
N ALA A 80 -12.13 0.13 -8.53
CA ALA A 80 -13.30 0.70 -7.86
C ALA A 80 -14.20 1.49 -8.81
N VAL A 81 -13.61 2.22 -9.75
CA VAL A 81 -14.35 2.92 -10.81
C VAL A 81 -15.06 1.94 -11.73
N MET A 82 -14.37 0.87 -12.17
CA MET A 82 -14.96 -0.13 -13.08
C MET A 82 -16.07 -0.97 -12.44
N LYS A 83 -15.94 -1.33 -11.15
CA LYS A 83 -16.98 -2.09 -10.44
C LYS A 83 -18.22 -1.25 -10.10
N GLY A 84 -18.13 0.08 -10.15
CA GLY A 84 -19.21 0.96 -9.73
C GLY A 84 -19.52 0.86 -8.22
N PRO A 85 -20.45 1.68 -7.70
CA PRO A 85 -20.92 1.52 -6.33
C PRO A 85 -21.50 0.12 -6.17
N MET A 86 -21.11 -0.58 -5.10
CA MET A 86 -21.75 -1.82 -4.70
C MET A 86 -23.22 -1.49 -4.42
N GLN A 87 -24.07 -1.61 -5.44
CA GLN A 87 -25.49 -1.79 -5.24
C GLN A 87 -25.54 -3.06 -4.40
N ARG A 88 -25.80 -2.90 -3.10
CA ARG A 88 -26.34 -4.00 -2.31
C ARG A 88 -27.46 -4.52 -3.18
N ALA A 89 -27.33 -5.75 -3.67
CA ALA A 89 -28.45 -6.41 -4.31
C ALA A 89 -29.57 -6.28 -3.28
N ASP A 90 -30.55 -5.41 -3.58
CA ASP A 90 -31.80 -5.46 -2.85
C ASP A 90 -32.22 -6.92 -2.91
N ALA A 91 -32.59 -7.46 -1.75
CA ALA A 91 -33.06 -8.83 -1.68
C ALA A 91 -34.18 -8.96 -2.71
N CYS A 92 -33.89 -9.56 -3.86
CA CYS A 92 -34.92 -9.93 -4.81
C CYS A 92 -35.87 -10.81 -3.99
N PRO A 93 -37.15 -10.43 -3.85
CA PRO A 93 -38.11 -11.30 -3.20
C PRO A 93 -38.10 -12.60 -4.00
N VAL A 94 -37.65 -13.68 -3.38
CA VAL A 94 -37.77 -15.02 -3.95
C VAL A 94 -39.28 -15.27 -4.04
N ASP A 95 -39.77 -15.35 -5.28
CA ASP A 95 -41.15 -15.69 -5.54
C ASP A 95 -41.43 -17.08 -4.92
N PRO A 96 -42.39 -17.21 -3.98
CA PRO A 96 -42.65 -18.47 -3.28
C PRO A 96 -43.03 -19.62 -4.22
N GLU A 97 -43.46 -19.32 -5.45
CA GLU A 97 -43.75 -20.32 -6.49
C GLU A 97 -42.48 -21.05 -6.96
N GLN A 98 -41.32 -20.37 -7.03
CA GLN A 98 -40.05 -20.97 -7.45
C GLN A 98 -39.45 -21.93 -6.40
N GLN A 99 -39.91 -21.85 -5.14
CA GLN A 99 -39.44 -22.71 -4.05
C GLN A 99 -40.18 -24.07 -4.00
N LYS A 100 -41.34 -24.20 -4.64
CA LYS A 100 -42.15 -25.43 -4.64
C LYS A 100 -41.79 -26.42 -5.75
N GLU A 101 -41.30 -25.94 -6.89
CA GLU A 101 -40.95 -26.79 -8.05
C GLU A 101 -39.69 -27.66 -7.81
N GLY A 102 -38.89 -27.35 -6.78
CA GLY A 102 -37.63 -28.01 -6.48
C GLY A 102 -37.65 -29.01 -5.31
N ARG A 103 -38.82 -29.39 -4.79
CA ARG A 103 -38.94 -30.40 -3.70
C ARG A 103 -39.54 -31.69 -4.21
#